data_AF-A0A1G6PL94-F1
#
_entry.id   AF-A0A1G6PL94-F1
#
_cell.length_a   1.000
_cell.length_b   1.000
_cell.length_c   1.000
_cell.angle_alpha   90.00
_cell.angle_beta   90.00
_cell.angle_gamma   90.00
#
_symmetry.space_group_name_H-M   'P 1'
#
loop_
_entity.id
_entity.type
_entity.pdbx_description
1 polymer ?
#
loop_
_entity_poly.entity_id
_entity_poly.type
_entity_poly.pdbx_seq_one_letter_code
_entity_poly.pdbx_strand_id
1 'polypeptide(L)'
;MHFQKQDLVHKHYSWTNGEHVFKGQPSRRSFDRNNGDQVLFLINFYASLSDRFTLREGKLIEQKIHSDVPEDAKSELSVFNWLRWHLFISE
;
A
#
# COMPACT_ATOMS: atom_id res chain seq x y z
N MET A 1 -9.35 -3.09 10.99
CA MET A 1 -8.89 -1.72 11.30
C MET A 1 -8.79 -0.93 9.99
N HIS A 2 -9.04 0.38 9.98
CA HIS A 2 -8.94 1.19 8.75
C HIS A 2 -7.83 2.24 8.94
N PHE A 3 -6.76 2.11 8.17
CA PHE A 3 -5.62 3.03 8.15
C PHE A 3 -6.02 4.31 7.42
N GLN A 4 -5.72 5.47 7.99
CA GLN A 4 -6.13 6.77 7.45
C GLN A 4 -4.95 7.57 6.93
N LYS A 5 -5.24 8.62 6.15
CA LYS A 5 -4.23 9.56 5.61
C LYS A 5 -3.32 10.13 6.70
N GLN A 6 -3.88 10.39 7.89
CA GLN A 6 -3.16 10.90 9.06
C GLN A 6 -2.20 9.89 9.71
N ASP A 7 -2.39 8.59 9.44
CA ASP A 7 -1.54 7.53 9.99
C ASP A 7 -0.27 7.31 9.16
N LEU A 8 -0.25 7.84 7.92
CA LEU A 8 0.91 7.81 7.02
C LEU A 8 2.07 8.62 7.61
N VAL A 9 3.26 8.04 7.50
CA VAL A 9 4.52 8.64 7.93
C VAL A 9 5.06 9.59 6.86
N HIS A 10 4.89 9.25 5.57
CA HIS A 10 5.31 10.09 4.47
C HIS A 10 4.33 11.25 4.26
N LYS A 11 4.86 12.47 4.15
CA LYS A 11 4.04 13.71 4.03
C LYS A 11 3.94 14.27 2.62
N HIS A 12 4.78 13.79 1.70
CA HIS A 12 4.94 14.37 0.36
C HIS A 12 4.16 13.62 -0.72
N TYR A 13 3.05 12.98 -0.34
CA TYR A 13 2.18 12.33 -1.30
C TYR A 13 1.46 13.33 -2.20
N SER A 14 1.36 12.98 -3.48
CA SER A 14 0.40 13.58 -4.39
C SER A 14 -0.97 12.96 -4.12
N TRP A 15 -1.92 13.82 -3.76
CA TRP A 15 -3.31 13.42 -3.53
C TRP A 15 -4.15 13.86 -4.70
N THR A 16 -4.93 12.94 -5.25
CA THR A 16 -5.88 13.28 -6.31
C THR A 16 -7.19 13.76 -5.69
N ASN A 17 -7.59 15.00 -5.96
CA ASN A 17 -8.87 15.57 -5.51
C ASN A 17 -10.11 14.96 -6.22
N GLY A 18 -9.91 13.89 -6.99
CA GLY A 18 -10.97 13.23 -7.76
C GLY A 18 -11.42 11.94 -7.10
N GLU A 19 -12.69 11.57 -7.31
CA GLU A 19 -13.32 10.31 -6.91
C GLU A 19 -12.73 9.08 -7.63
N HIS A 20 -11.40 8.96 -7.75
CA HIS A 20 -10.77 7.71 -8.12
C HIS A 20 -10.75 6.82 -6.90
N VAL A 21 -11.91 6.20 -6.76
CA VAL A 21 -12.27 5.19 -5.80
C VAL A 21 -11.42 3.95 -6.12
N PHE A 22 -10.16 3.93 -5.66
CA PHE A 22 -9.37 2.70 -5.59
C PHE A 22 -10.12 1.76 -4.63
N LYS A 23 -10.91 0.85 -5.22
CA LYS A 23 -11.74 -0.14 -4.53
C LYS A 23 -11.60 -1.49 -5.23
N GLY A 24 -11.99 -2.54 -4.51
CA GLY A 24 -11.87 -3.91 -4.97
C GLY A 24 -10.47 -4.46 -4.74
N GLN A 25 -10.02 -5.34 -5.62
CA GLN A 25 -8.71 -5.99 -5.52
C GLN A 25 -7.63 -5.20 -6.28
N PRO A 26 -6.36 -5.24 -5.82
CA PRO A 26 -5.21 -4.79 -6.59
C PRO A 26 -5.23 -5.43 -7.98
N SER A 27 -4.99 -4.60 -9.00
CA SER A 27 -5.10 -5.02 -10.39
C SER A 27 -3.81 -4.73 -11.16
N ARG A 28 -3.82 -4.93 -12.47
CA ARG A 28 -2.70 -4.56 -13.35
C ARG A 28 -2.61 -3.05 -13.61
N ARG A 29 -3.39 -2.22 -12.90
CA ARG A 29 -3.26 -0.76 -12.94
C ARG A 29 -1.87 -0.35 -12.50
N SER A 30 -1.33 0.68 -13.15
CA SER A 30 -0.06 1.27 -12.78
C SER A 30 -0.09 1.76 -11.33
N PHE A 31 0.95 1.44 -10.58
CA PHE A 31 1.10 1.87 -9.21
C PHE A 31 2.16 2.97 -9.12
N ASP A 32 1.81 4.07 -8.48
CA ASP A 32 2.69 5.18 -8.16
C ASP A 32 2.86 5.26 -6.63
N ARG A 33 4.08 5.00 -6.16
CA ARG A 33 4.45 5.10 -4.75
C ARG A 33 4.34 6.51 -4.19
N ASN A 34 4.31 7.54 -5.05
CA ASN A 34 4.12 8.93 -4.63
C ASN A 34 2.64 9.33 -4.62
N ASN A 35 1.72 8.46 -5.08
CA ASN A 35 0.29 8.69 -5.02
C ASN A 35 -0.27 8.19 -3.68
N GLY A 36 -0.64 9.13 -2.81
CA GLY A 36 -1.12 8.81 -1.46
C GLY A 36 -2.41 8.00 -1.45
N ASP A 37 -3.29 8.19 -2.44
CA ASP A 37 -4.55 7.45 -2.53
C ASP A 37 -4.29 5.97 -2.89
N GLN A 38 -3.31 5.69 -3.77
CA GLN A 38 -2.90 4.33 -4.11
C GLN A 38 -2.18 3.62 -2.98
N VAL A 39 -1.24 4.29 -2.31
CA VAL A 39 -0.53 3.73 -1.15
C VAL A 39 -1.52 3.39 -0.03
N LEU A 40 -2.44 4.32 0.27
CA LEU A 40 -3.46 4.11 1.30
C LEU A 40 -4.41 2.96 0.94
N PHE A 41 -4.84 2.88 -0.33
CA PHE A 41 -5.64 1.76 -0.82
C PHE A 41 -4.93 0.43 -0.62
N LEU A 42 -3.65 0.34 -0.97
CA LEU A 42 -2.90 -0.91 -0.87
C LEU A 42 -2.71 -1.35 0.59
N ILE A 43 -2.40 -0.41 1.49
CA ILE A 43 -2.27 -0.67 2.93
C ILE A 43 -3.61 -1.14 3.51
N ASN A 44 -4.72 -0.48 3.16
CA ASN A 44 -6.04 -0.88 3.65
C ASN A 44 -6.54 -2.19 3.06
N PHE A 45 -6.23 -2.46 1.79
CA PHE A 45 -6.48 -3.77 1.20
C PHE A 45 -5.70 -4.84 1.97
N TYR A 46 -4.43 -4.59 2.30
CA TYR A 46 -3.63 -5.48 3.13
C TYR A 46 -4.24 -5.71 4.51
N ALA A 47 -4.68 -4.63 5.17
CA ALA A 47 -5.36 -4.68 6.45
C ALA A 47 -6.66 -5.49 6.42
N SER A 48 -7.36 -5.52 5.27
CA SER A 48 -8.57 -6.31 5.10
C SER A 48 -8.31 -7.83 4.99
N LEU A 49 -7.06 -8.24 4.67
CA LEU A 49 -6.67 -9.64 4.55
C LEU A 49 -6.07 -10.22 5.84
N SER A 50 -5.80 -9.38 6.83
CA SER A 50 -5.19 -9.79 8.11
C SER A 50 -6.07 -9.37 9.29
N ASP A 51 -6.57 -10.35 10.04
CA ASP A 51 -7.36 -10.11 11.24
C ASP A 51 -6.59 -9.42 12.37
N ARG A 52 -5.24 -9.42 12.30
CA ARG A 52 -4.35 -8.85 13.33
C ARG A 52 -3.71 -7.54 12.92
N PHE A 53 -4.17 -6.91 11.85
CA PHE A 53 -3.55 -5.70 11.32
C PHE A 53 -3.49 -4.55 12.34
N THR A 54 -2.29 -4.04 12.56
CA THR A 54 -1.95 -2.94 13.47
C THR A 54 -1.47 -1.70 12.72
N LEU A 55 -1.53 -0.54 13.37
CA LEU A 55 -0.93 0.70 12.84
C LEU A 55 0.57 0.54 12.55
N ARG A 56 1.28 -0.26 13.35
CA ARG A 56 2.70 -0.52 13.14
C ARG A 56 2.93 -1.25 11.82
N GLU A 57 2.13 -2.26 11.51
CA GLU A 57 2.21 -2.98 10.24
C GLU A 57 1.88 -2.07 9.06
N GLY A 58 0.87 -1.21 9.17
CA GLY A 58 0.56 -0.22 8.13
C GLY A 58 1.74 0.71 7.82
N LYS A 59 2.42 1.21 8.86
CA LYS A 59 3.63 2.04 8.71
C LYS A 59 4.81 1.26 8.13
N LEU A 60 4.97 -0.01 8.49
CA LEU A 60 6.01 -0.87 7.91
C LEU A 60 5.76 -1.11 6.41
N ILE A 61 4.51 -1.40 6.03
CA ILE A 61 4.12 -1.55 4.62
C ILE A 61 4.40 -0.26 3.85
N GLU A 62 3.99 0.89 4.40
CA GLU A 62 4.25 2.20 3.79
C GLU A 62 5.75 2.43 3.56
N GLN A 63 6.58 2.18 4.58
CA GLN A 63 8.04 2.31 4.47
C GLN A 63 8.62 1.38 3.40
N LYS A 64 8.14 0.14 3.33
CA LYS A 64 8.56 -0.83 2.32
C LYS A 64 8.17 -0.41 0.91
N ILE A 65 6.96 0.13 0.74
CA ILE A 65 6.48 0.70 -0.53
C ILE A 65 7.40 1.81 -1.02
N HIS A 66 7.81 2.70 -0.12
CA HIS A 66 8.66 3.82 -0.49
C HIS A 66 10.12 3.43 -0.76
N SER A 67 10.70 2.62 0.12
CA SER A 67 12.14 2.33 0.16
C SER A 67 12.54 1.16 -0.74
N ASP A 68 11.75 0.08 -0.73
CA ASP A 68 12.25 -1.24 -1.11
C ASP A 68 11.48 -1.87 -2.29
N VAL A 69 10.32 -1.31 -2.67
CA VAL A 69 9.59 -1.79 -3.84
C VAL A 69 10.45 -1.57 -5.09
N PRO A 70 10.73 -2.64 -5.86
CA PRO A 70 11.56 -2.54 -7.04
C PRO A 70 10.87 -1.70 -8.11
N GLU A 71 11.65 -0.95 -8.89
CA GLU A 71 11.12 -0.14 -9.99
C GLU A 71 10.38 -0.98 -11.07
N ASP A 72 10.67 -2.28 -11.13
CA ASP A 72 9.99 -3.24 -11.98
C ASP A 72 8.58 -3.61 -11.51
N ALA A 73 8.24 -3.34 -10.25
CA ALA A 73 6.89 -3.53 -9.72
C ALA A 73 5.98 -2.36 -10.15
N LYS A 74 5.68 -2.32 -11.45
CA LYS A 74 4.94 -1.21 -12.08
C LYS A 74 3.44 -1.22 -11.81
N SER A 75 2.88 -2.26 -11.19
CA SER A 75 1.43 -2.44 -11.00
C SER A 75 1.02 -2.71 -9.56
N GLU A 76 -0.22 -2.36 -9.19
CA GLU A 76 -0.77 -2.60 -7.84
C GLU A 76 -0.61 -4.07 -7.44
N LEU A 77 -0.91 -4.99 -8.36
CA LEU A 77 -0.79 -6.42 -8.16
C LEU A 77 0.67 -6.87 -7.97
N SER A 78 1.60 -6.30 -8.74
CA SER A 78 3.04 -6.60 -8.58
C SER A 78 3.55 -6.16 -7.22
N VAL A 79 3.19 -4.95 -6.78
CA VAL A 79 3.58 -4.41 -5.47
C VAL A 79 2.94 -5.22 -4.35
N PHE A 80 1.65 -5.56 -4.46
CA PHE A 80 0.96 -6.40 -3.50
C PHE A 80 1.62 -7.77 -3.34
N ASN A 81 1.91 -8.45 -4.47
CA ASN A 81 2.60 -9.73 -4.44
C ASN A 81 3.98 -9.59 -3.80
N TRP A 82 4.75 -8.57 -4.18
CA TRP A 82 6.08 -8.33 -3.60
C TRP A 82 6.02 -8.15 -2.08
N LEU A 83 5.08 -7.35 -1.57
CA LEU A 83 4.88 -7.16 -0.13
C LEU A 83 4.52 -8.49 0.57
N ARG A 84 3.64 -9.30 -0.04
CA ARG A 84 3.27 -10.61 0.49
C ARG A 84 4.49 -11.53 0.64
N TRP A 85 5.38 -11.56 -0.35
CA TRP A 85 6.60 -12.39 -0.29
C TRP A 85 7.59 -11.88 0.78
N HIS A 86 7.74 -10.56 0.93
CA HIS A 86 8.80 -9.99 1.79
C HIS A 86 8.40 -9.73 3.24
N LEU A 87 7.09 -9.65 3.53
CA LEU A 87 6.59 -9.38 4.89
C LEU A 87 6.04 -10.62 5.60
N PHE A 88 5.66 -11.68 4.86
CA PHE A 88 4.93 -12.83 5.43
C PHE A 88 5.56 -14.19 5.16
N ILE A 89 6.61 -14.28 4.34
CA ILE A 89 7.35 -15.54 4.12
C ILE A 89 8.69 -15.45 4.83
N SER A 90 8.59 -15.24 6.14
CA SER A 90 9.66 -15.47 7.10
C SER A 90 9.05 -16.33 8.21
N GLU A 91 8.65 -17.53 7.84
CA GLU A 91 8.51 -18.67 8.75
C GLU A 91 9.66 -19.65 8.47
#